data_AF-A0A498GIN8-F1
#
_entry.id   AF-A0A498GIN8-F1
#
_cell.length_a   1.000
_cell.length_b   1.000
_cell.length_c   1.000
_cell.angle_alpha   90.00
_cell.angle_beta   90.00
_cell.angle_gamma   90.00
#
_symmetry.space_group_name_H-M   'P 1'
#
loop_
_entity.id
_entity.type
_entity.pdbx_description
1 polymer ?
#
loop_
_entity_poly.entity_id
_entity_poly.type
_entity_poly.pdbx_seq_one_letter_code
_entity_poly.pdbx_strand_id
1 'polypeptide(L)'
;MSRDWGSLFDVDADPADLLEHFDTEWFRGRRYRHLSDERHGIERGTALVGDAVVRGYPSMPRALVLEPAVRETFEGPVAIEEKLNGYNVRVARIDGDLLAFTRSGFVCPYTTRKVEALLDAEAFFDDHPEHMLCGELVGPENPYTDHDYSEVEEVGFYVFGIRHRESGTPMGVERRLDRCETYGLDSVDHYGTYTPAAAVDVARERIDDLNARDREGVVLKSTDGKTALKYTTSAIHRADLEHAFELPFDYGRDFVFTRVIREAFQAVERGESPATIRERAQELGEAILQPAVETIRAVDRGDPVGETHTVRGDPKTIADLLSYFRDQGLELHIERDETDGNQRVVTFTKVAQSTRDKTRYYLEGGTIDE
;
A
#
# COMPACT_ATOMS: atom_id res chain seq x y z
N MET A 1 26.19 -21.95 11.06
CA MET A 1 25.14 -22.96 11.30
C MET A 1 23.86 -22.35 10.78
N SER A 2 23.17 -22.95 9.80
CA SER A 2 21.92 -22.36 9.32
C SER A 2 20.89 -22.36 10.45
N ARG A 3 20.26 -21.23 10.71
CA ARG A 3 19.10 -21.12 11.60
C ARG A 3 18.04 -22.16 11.21
N ASP A 4 17.43 -22.80 12.21
CA ASP A 4 16.32 -23.73 11.98
C ASP A 4 15.05 -22.93 11.67
N TRP A 5 14.77 -22.76 10.38
CA TRP A 5 13.63 -21.98 9.90
C TRP A 5 12.29 -22.66 10.17
N GLY A 6 12.23 -24.00 10.15
CA GLY A 6 10.99 -24.74 10.41
C GLY A 6 10.51 -24.53 11.84
N SER A 7 11.43 -24.65 12.81
CA SER A 7 11.12 -24.36 14.21
C SER A 7 10.79 -22.89 14.47
N LEU A 8 11.36 -21.94 13.71
CA LEU A 8 11.10 -20.51 13.90
C LEU A 8 9.70 -20.10 13.43
N PHE A 9 9.25 -20.67 12.31
CA PHE A 9 7.95 -20.35 11.73
C PHE A 9 6.80 -21.19 12.28
N ASP A 10 7.09 -22.14 13.19
CA ASP A 10 6.11 -23.09 13.74
C ASP A 10 5.37 -23.86 12.63
N VAL A 11 6.12 -24.27 11.60
CA VAL A 11 5.57 -25.00 10.46
C VAL A 11 6.01 -26.47 10.54
N ASP A 12 5.04 -27.38 10.50
CA ASP A 12 5.24 -28.82 10.28
C ASP A 12 5.65 -29.12 8.81
N ALA A 13 6.66 -28.42 8.30
CA ALA A 13 7.22 -28.60 6.96
C ALA A 13 8.74 -28.73 7.03
N ASP A 14 9.32 -29.38 6.03
CA ASP A 14 10.78 -29.42 5.87
C ASP A 14 11.31 -27.99 5.67
N PRO A 15 12.27 -27.49 6.47
CA PRO A 15 12.88 -26.18 6.26
C PRO A 15 13.42 -25.96 4.84
N ALA A 16 13.83 -27.02 4.14
CA ALA A 16 14.25 -26.93 2.75
C ALA A 16 13.08 -26.58 1.81
N ASP A 17 11.94 -27.26 1.97
CA ASP A 17 10.70 -27.05 1.21
C ASP A 17 10.18 -25.62 1.40
N LEU A 18 10.19 -25.12 2.64
CA LEU A 18 9.79 -23.73 2.91
C LEU A 18 10.67 -22.71 2.18
N LEU A 19 11.98 -22.94 2.14
CA LEU A 19 12.93 -22.00 1.52
C LEU A 19 12.90 -22.01 -0.02
N GLU A 20 12.38 -23.07 -0.66
CA GLU A 20 12.20 -23.13 -2.11
C GLU A 20 11.17 -22.12 -2.61
N HIS A 21 10.26 -21.69 -1.74
CA HIS A 21 9.24 -20.68 -2.06
C HIS A 21 9.71 -19.23 -1.86
N PHE A 22 10.95 -19.04 -1.39
CA PHE A 22 11.52 -17.71 -1.22
C PHE A 22 12.36 -17.33 -2.44
N ASP A 23 11.98 -16.22 -3.07
CA ASP A 23 12.74 -15.60 -4.14
C ASP A 23 13.99 -14.92 -3.58
N THR A 24 15.10 -15.01 -4.32
CA THR A 24 16.40 -14.46 -3.88
C THR A 24 16.66 -13.13 -4.55
N GLU A 25 16.99 -12.13 -3.74
CA GLU A 25 17.22 -10.75 -4.16
C GLU A 25 18.51 -10.18 -3.56
N TRP A 26 18.96 -9.05 -4.11
CA TRP A 26 20.19 -8.38 -3.67
C TRP A 26 19.96 -6.89 -3.41
N PHE A 27 20.46 -6.40 -2.28
CA PHE A 27 20.44 -4.98 -1.94
C PHE A 27 21.79 -4.56 -1.35
N ARG A 28 22.42 -3.51 -1.90
CA ARG A 28 23.76 -3.03 -1.48
C ARG A 28 24.82 -4.17 -1.38
N GLY A 29 24.76 -5.13 -2.30
CA GLY A 29 25.67 -6.30 -2.32
C GLY A 29 25.36 -7.37 -1.26
N ARG A 30 24.29 -7.21 -0.48
CA ARG A 30 23.80 -8.19 0.49
C ARG A 30 22.68 -9.01 -0.12
N ARG A 31 22.84 -10.33 -0.12
CA ARG A 31 21.80 -11.27 -0.51
C ARG A 31 20.73 -11.35 0.58
N TYR A 32 19.48 -11.30 0.19
CA TYR A 32 18.33 -11.62 1.04
C TYR A 32 17.34 -12.48 0.26
N ARG A 33 16.32 -12.98 0.96
CA ARG A 33 15.22 -13.70 0.32
C ARG A 33 13.88 -13.12 0.76
N HIS A 34 12.86 -13.22 -0.08
CA HIS A 34 11.51 -12.83 0.30
C HIS A 34 10.47 -13.82 -0.22
N LEU A 35 9.36 -13.93 0.52
CA LEU A 35 8.27 -14.81 0.18
C LEU A 35 7.27 -14.09 -0.75
N SER A 36 7.12 -14.54 -1.99
CA SER A 36 6.28 -13.87 -2.99
C SER A 36 4.78 -14.07 -2.80
N ASP A 37 4.37 -15.14 -2.11
CA ASP A 37 2.97 -15.48 -1.82
C ASP A 37 2.80 -16.11 -0.43
N GLU A 38 1.63 -15.97 0.18
CA GLU A 38 1.35 -16.54 1.51
C GLU A 38 1.47 -18.07 1.50
N ARG A 39 2.23 -18.62 2.46
CA ARG A 39 2.48 -20.07 2.56
C ARG A 39 2.58 -20.48 4.01
N HIS A 40 1.90 -21.58 4.37
CA HIS A 40 1.97 -22.19 5.69
C HIS A 40 1.79 -21.23 6.88
N GLY A 41 0.90 -20.24 6.76
CA GLY A 41 0.67 -19.23 7.81
C GLY A 41 1.76 -18.14 7.90
N ILE A 42 2.68 -18.09 6.94
CA ILE A 42 3.68 -17.04 6.78
C ILE A 42 3.17 -16.05 5.73
N GLU A 43 3.08 -14.79 6.12
CA GLU A 43 2.52 -13.73 5.29
C GLU A 43 3.44 -13.46 4.09
N ARG A 44 2.80 -13.23 2.93
CA ARG A 44 3.44 -12.66 1.74
C ARG A 44 4.31 -11.45 2.12
N GLY A 45 5.51 -11.40 1.54
CA GLY A 45 6.49 -10.35 1.77
C GLY A 45 7.37 -10.56 3.00
N THR A 46 7.24 -11.69 3.70
CA THR A 46 8.23 -12.08 4.73
C THR A 46 9.61 -12.14 4.11
N ALA A 47 10.59 -11.47 4.73
CA ALA A 47 11.95 -11.37 4.24
C ALA A 47 12.97 -11.99 5.21
N LEU A 48 13.97 -12.66 4.66
CA LEU A 48 15.08 -13.30 5.36
C LEU A 48 16.39 -12.60 4.95
N VAL A 49 17.03 -11.93 5.90
CA VAL A 49 18.26 -11.16 5.66
C VAL A 49 19.38 -11.70 6.53
N GLY A 50 20.14 -12.67 6.02
CA GLY A 50 21.04 -13.46 6.87
C GLY A 50 20.22 -14.30 7.85
N ASP A 51 20.47 -14.15 9.15
CA ASP A 51 19.68 -14.79 10.20
C ASP A 51 18.46 -13.96 10.65
N ALA A 52 18.32 -12.71 10.19
CA ALA A 52 17.20 -11.84 10.57
C ALA A 52 15.93 -12.16 9.77
N VAL A 53 14.79 -12.17 10.46
CA VAL A 53 13.45 -12.27 9.87
C VAL A 53 12.72 -10.93 9.99
N VAL A 54 12.03 -10.56 8.92
CA VAL A 54 11.06 -9.46 8.87
C VAL A 54 9.77 -9.99 8.28
N ARG A 55 8.78 -10.30 9.13
CA ARG A 55 7.48 -10.85 8.73
C ARG A 55 6.74 -9.92 7.78
N GLY A 56 6.02 -10.51 6.83
CA GLY A 56 5.08 -9.79 5.98
C GLY A 56 4.03 -9.08 6.83
N TYR A 57 3.53 -7.93 6.37
CA TYR A 57 2.37 -7.34 7.03
C TYR A 57 1.14 -8.16 6.63
N PRO A 58 0.25 -8.57 7.56
CA PRO A 58 -0.88 -9.43 7.22
C PRO A 58 -1.86 -8.75 6.28
N SER A 59 -2.65 -9.55 5.56
CA SER A 59 -3.81 -9.04 4.85
C SER A 59 -4.85 -8.54 5.86
N MET A 60 -5.65 -7.56 5.46
CA MET A 60 -6.67 -6.98 6.32
C MET A 60 -8.05 -7.14 5.66
N PRO A 61 -9.00 -7.81 6.33
CA PRO A 61 -10.34 -7.98 5.79
C PRO A 61 -11.05 -6.64 5.65
N ARG A 62 -11.98 -6.59 4.70
CA ARG A 62 -12.75 -5.39 4.35
C ARG A 62 -14.19 -5.57 4.78
N ALA A 63 -14.74 -4.56 5.45
CA ALA A 63 -16.18 -4.47 5.68
C ALA A 63 -16.86 -3.90 4.43
N LEU A 64 -17.96 -4.53 3.99
CA LEU A 64 -18.86 -3.95 2.97
C LEU A 64 -20.04 -3.19 3.61
N VAL A 65 -20.39 -3.56 4.84
CA VAL A 65 -21.39 -2.89 5.68
C VAL A 65 -20.77 -2.77 7.07
N LEU A 66 -20.68 -1.56 7.62
CA LEU A 66 -19.92 -1.29 8.85
C LEU A 66 -20.50 -2.02 10.05
N GLU A 67 -21.78 -1.81 10.34
CA GLU A 67 -22.40 -2.27 11.60
C GLU A 67 -22.29 -3.79 11.84
N PRO A 68 -22.77 -4.66 10.93
CA PRO A 68 -22.63 -6.10 11.14
C PRO A 68 -21.17 -6.54 11.14
N ALA A 69 -20.31 -5.95 10.31
CA ALA A 69 -18.90 -6.34 10.27
C ALA A 69 -18.19 -6.01 11.59
N VAL A 70 -18.42 -4.82 12.17
CA VAL A 70 -17.86 -4.43 13.46
C VAL A 70 -18.38 -5.34 14.57
N ARG A 71 -19.69 -5.62 14.61
CA ARG A 71 -20.31 -6.47 15.63
C ARG A 71 -19.78 -7.90 15.62
N GLU A 72 -19.59 -8.50 14.44
CA GLU A 72 -19.07 -9.87 14.32
C GLU A 72 -17.56 -9.97 14.56
N THR A 73 -16.82 -8.88 14.34
CA THR A 73 -15.36 -8.90 14.36
C THR A 73 -14.78 -8.51 15.73
N PHE A 74 -15.44 -7.61 16.47
CA PHE A 74 -14.89 -7.05 17.70
C PHE A 74 -15.74 -7.37 18.92
N GLU A 75 -15.17 -8.14 19.84
CA GLU A 75 -15.77 -8.44 21.15
C GLU A 75 -15.54 -7.34 22.20
N GLY A 76 -14.52 -6.50 21.98
CA GLY A 76 -14.07 -5.46 22.91
C GLY A 76 -13.97 -4.08 22.25
N PRO A 77 -13.36 -3.10 22.93
CA PRO A 77 -13.18 -1.76 22.38
C PRO A 77 -12.44 -1.76 21.04
N VAL A 78 -12.83 -0.81 20.18
CA VAL A 78 -12.36 -0.66 18.81
C VAL A 78 -11.67 0.69 18.66
N ALA A 79 -10.39 0.67 18.32
CA ALA A 79 -9.65 1.86 17.92
C ALA A 79 -9.90 2.16 16.44
N ILE A 80 -10.04 3.44 16.10
CA ILE A 80 -10.28 3.88 14.72
C ILE A 80 -9.12 4.79 14.30
N GLU A 81 -8.49 4.46 13.19
CA GLU A 81 -7.38 5.21 12.61
C GLU A 81 -7.69 5.59 11.16
N GLU A 82 -7.10 6.68 10.67
CA GLU A 82 -7.14 7.02 9.24
C GLU A 82 -6.46 5.92 8.43
N LYS A 83 -7.11 5.52 7.34
CA LYS A 83 -6.46 4.73 6.29
C LYS A 83 -5.87 5.70 5.28
N LEU A 84 -4.54 5.78 5.28
CA LEU A 84 -3.80 6.48 4.25
C LEU A 84 -3.68 5.65 2.97
N ASN A 85 -3.63 6.36 1.84
CA ASN A 85 -3.50 5.86 0.48
C ASN A 85 -2.08 6.14 -0.03
N GLY A 86 -1.17 5.25 0.31
CA GLY A 86 0.19 5.26 -0.19
C GLY A 86 0.62 3.84 -0.46
N TYR A 87 1.85 3.50 -0.06
CA TYR A 87 2.25 2.11 -0.03
C TYR A 87 2.79 1.70 1.34
N ASN A 88 2.49 0.44 1.68
CA ASN A 88 2.92 -0.22 2.89
C ASN A 88 4.44 -0.40 2.91
N VAL A 89 5.07 0.10 3.97
CA VAL A 89 6.50 0.00 4.22
C VAL A 89 6.72 -0.59 5.61
N ARG A 90 7.61 -1.59 5.69
CA ARG A 90 8.12 -2.14 6.95
C ARG A 90 9.57 -1.72 7.11
N VAL A 91 9.93 -1.16 8.25
CA VAL A 91 11.27 -0.67 8.55
C VAL A 91 11.85 -1.47 9.70
N ALA A 92 13.03 -2.04 9.51
CA ALA A 92 13.74 -2.78 10.55
C ALA A 92 15.24 -2.46 10.51
N ARG A 93 15.86 -2.43 11.70
CA ARG A 93 17.31 -2.32 11.83
C ARG A 93 17.97 -3.70 11.84
N ILE A 94 18.83 -3.96 10.86
CA ILE A 94 19.48 -5.27 10.66
C ILE A 94 20.97 -5.04 10.47
N ASP A 95 21.78 -5.57 11.39
CA ASP A 95 23.24 -5.40 11.42
C ASP A 95 23.70 -3.94 11.37
N GLY A 96 22.93 -3.05 12.01
CA GLY A 96 23.18 -1.60 12.05
C GLY A 96 22.56 -0.82 10.89
N ASP A 97 22.14 -1.48 9.81
CA ASP A 97 21.50 -0.82 8.67
C ASP A 97 19.99 -0.72 8.87
N LEU A 98 19.42 0.43 8.54
CA LEU A 98 17.97 0.62 8.44
C LEU A 98 17.51 0.15 7.05
N LEU A 99 16.64 -0.87 7.01
CA LEU A 99 16.13 -1.42 5.75
C LEU A 99 14.62 -1.21 5.65
N ALA A 100 14.16 -0.67 4.52
CA ALA A 100 12.75 -0.47 4.24
C ALA A 100 12.23 -1.49 3.20
N PHE A 101 11.33 -2.35 3.65
CA PHE A 101 10.72 -3.40 2.86
C PHE A 101 9.34 -2.96 2.36
N THR A 102 9.10 -3.05 1.06
CA THR A 102 7.77 -2.87 0.49
C THR A 102 6.84 -4.01 0.92
N ARG A 103 5.54 -3.88 0.64
CA ARG A 103 4.55 -4.91 0.93
C ARG A 103 4.97 -6.33 0.49
N SER A 104 5.57 -6.45 -0.69
CA SER A 104 5.96 -7.74 -1.29
C SER A 104 7.31 -8.28 -0.80
N GLY A 105 7.99 -7.57 0.10
CA GLY A 105 9.24 -8.02 0.71
C GLY A 105 10.51 -7.51 0.02
N PHE A 106 10.41 -6.66 -1.00
CA PHE A 106 11.57 -6.04 -1.63
C PHE A 106 12.16 -4.93 -0.76
N VAL A 107 13.47 -4.88 -0.64
CA VAL A 107 14.16 -3.72 -0.06
C VAL A 107 14.25 -2.65 -1.14
N CYS A 108 13.45 -1.59 -1.03
CA CYS A 108 13.43 -0.54 -2.04
C CYS A 108 14.54 0.50 -1.78
N PRO A 109 15.41 0.81 -2.76
CA PRO A 109 16.49 1.79 -2.58
C PRO A 109 15.97 3.19 -2.26
N TYR A 110 14.92 3.62 -2.95
CA TYR A 110 14.29 4.92 -2.73
C TYR A 110 13.65 5.01 -1.34
N THR A 111 12.80 4.05 -1.01
CA THR A 111 12.10 4.02 0.27
C THR A 111 13.09 3.96 1.43
N THR A 112 14.13 3.13 1.32
CA THR A 112 15.17 3.02 2.36
C THR A 112 15.83 4.38 2.60
N ARG A 113 16.17 5.10 1.54
CA ARG A 113 16.78 6.44 1.61
C ARG A 113 15.84 7.51 2.16
N LYS A 114 14.57 7.50 1.76
CA LYS A 114 13.57 8.44 2.29
C LYS A 114 13.30 8.18 3.76
N VAL A 115 13.16 6.93 4.17
CA VAL A 115 12.99 6.55 5.58
C VAL A 115 14.22 6.93 6.41
N GLU A 116 15.45 6.68 5.93
CA GLU A 116 16.70 7.13 6.58
C GLU A 116 16.71 8.66 6.82
N ALA A 117 16.08 9.45 5.93
CA ALA A 117 16.03 10.90 6.04
C ALA A 117 14.85 11.44 6.88
N LEU A 118 13.71 10.74 6.86
CA LEU A 118 12.48 11.15 7.54
C LEU A 118 12.42 10.68 8.99
N LEU A 119 13.02 9.53 9.32
CA LEU A 119 12.91 8.91 10.63
C LEU A 119 14.22 9.02 11.43
N ASP A 120 14.16 9.75 12.54
CA ASP A 120 15.16 9.62 13.61
C ASP A 120 14.83 8.41 14.51
N ALA A 121 14.90 7.21 13.94
CA ALA A 121 14.49 5.96 14.62
C ALA A 121 15.63 5.27 15.38
N GLU A 122 16.82 5.89 15.51
CA GLU A 122 17.98 5.26 16.14
C GLU A 122 17.68 4.88 17.59
N ALA A 123 17.19 5.83 18.39
CA ALA A 123 16.79 5.61 19.77
C ALA A 123 15.68 4.55 19.91
N PHE A 124 14.70 4.55 18.98
CA PHE A 124 13.65 3.54 18.97
C PHE A 124 14.23 2.13 18.81
N PHE A 125 15.11 1.91 17.83
CA PHE A 125 15.66 0.59 17.57
C PHE A 125 16.73 0.18 18.59
N ASP A 126 17.33 1.12 19.33
CA ASP A 126 18.20 0.82 20.48
C ASP A 126 17.40 0.18 21.62
N ASP A 127 16.23 0.75 21.92
CA ASP A 127 15.35 0.25 22.98
C ASP A 127 14.48 -0.93 22.52
N HIS A 128 14.21 -1.06 21.22
CA HIS A 128 13.33 -2.07 20.63
C HIS A 128 13.93 -2.78 19.39
N PRO A 129 15.10 -3.42 19.49
CA PRO A 129 15.81 -4.04 18.35
C PRO A 129 15.06 -5.22 17.70
N GLU A 130 14.13 -5.84 18.43
CA GLU A 130 13.27 -6.94 17.97
C GLU A 130 12.02 -6.47 17.21
N HIS A 131 11.77 -5.17 17.14
CA HIS A 131 10.59 -4.61 16.49
C HIS A 131 10.88 -4.12 15.07
N MET A 132 9.82 -4.05 14.27
CA MET A 132 9.76 -3.33 13.00
C MET A 132 8.68 -2.27 13.09
N LEU A 133 8.92 -1.13 12.45
CA LEU A 133 7.91 -0.10 12.21
C LEU A 133 7.14 -0.46 10.95
N CYS A 134 5.82 -0.39 11.00
CA CYS A 134 4.94 -0.55 9.85
C CYS A 134 4.24 0.79 9.61
N GLY A 135 4.49 1.40 8.46
CA GLY A 135 3.92 2.68 8.11
C GLY A 135 3.53 2.76 6.64
N GLU A 136 2.77 3.80 6.33
CA GLU A 136 2.39 4.13 4.97
C GLU A 136 3.30 5.26 4.50
N LEU A 137 3.94 5.08 3.35
CA LEU A 137 4.63 6.17 2.68
C LEU A 137 3.68 6.81 1.66
N VAL A 138 3.43 8.11 1.84
CA VAL A 138 2.50 8.93 1.05
C VAL A 138 3.21 10.16 0.50
N GLY A 139 2.55 10.87 -0.41
CA GLY A 139 3.02 12.16 -0.94
C GLY A 139 3.18 12.14 -2.47
N PRO A 140 3.26 13.33 -3.09
CA PRO A 140 3.27 13.48 -4.55
C PRO A 140 4.58 12.98 -5.20
N GLU A 141 5.68 12.87 -4.45
CA GLU A 141 6.96 12.39 -4.96
C GLU A 141 7.17 10.90 -4.67
N ASN A 142 6.14 10.10 -4.93
CA ASN A 142 6.05 8.69 -4.62
C ASN A 142 6.19 7.81 -5.88
N PRO A 143 7.07 6.79 -5.86
CA PRO A 143 7.30 5.95 -7.04
C PRO A 143 6.30 4.81 -7.24
N TYR A 144 5.26 4.68 -6.40
CA TYR A 144 4.32 3.55 -6.43
C TYR A 144 2.85 3.95 -6.46
N THR A 145 2.49 5.09 -5.87
CA THR A 145 1.12 5.61 -5.86
C THR A 145 1.13 7.08 -6.21
N ASP A 146 0.03 7.57 -6.77
CA ASP A 146 -0.14 8.94 -7.28
C ASP A 146 -1.09 9.80 -6.44
N HIS A 147 -1.64 9.24 -5.36
CA HIS A 147 -2.56 9.97 -4.48
C HIS A 147 -1.84 11.09 -3.72
N ASP A 148 -2.39 12.30 -3.86
CA ASP A 148 -1.83 13.52 -3.28
C ASP A 148 -2.43 13.83 -1.91
N TYR A 149 -1.56 14.22 -0.99
CA TYR A 149 -1.93 14.73 0.33
C TYR A 149 -1.42 16.16 0.41
N SER A 150 -2.32 17.14 0.38
CA SER A 150 -1.97 18.57 0.30
C SER A 150 -1.03 19.07 1.40
N GLU A 151 -1.00 18.39 2.55
CA GLU A 151 -0.11 18.67 3.67
C GLU A 151 1.29 18.05 3.55
N VAL A 152 1.53 17.21 2.54
CA VAL A 152 2.78 16.50 2.27
C VAL A 152 3.44 17.06 1.02
N GLU A 153 4.53 17.81 1.18
CA GLU A 153 5.20 18.47 0.06
C GLU A 153 5.97 17.51 -0.87
N GLU A 154 6.65 16.51 -0.31
CA GLU A 154 7.44 15.53 -1.08
C GLU A 154 6.96 14.10 -0.79
N VAL A 155 7.34 13.60 0.39
CA VAL A 155 6.94 12.29 0.91
C VAL A 155 6.85 12.35 2.44
N GLY A 156 5.89 11.64 3.01
CA GLY A 156 5.74 11.45 4.45
C GLY A 156 5.64 9.96 4.78
N PHE A 157 6.14 9.56 5.95
CA PHE A 157 6.02 8.19 6.45
C PHE A 157 5.26 8.21 7.77
N TYR A 158 4.10 7.57 7.80
CA TYR A 158 3.20 7.57 8.96
C TYR A 158 3.04 6.16 9.52
N VAL A 159 3.47 5.98 10.76
CA VAL A 159 3.40 4.69 11.47
C VAL A 159 1.95 4.36 11.81
N PHE A 160 1.45 3.24 11.29
CA PHE A 160 0.17 2.65 11.70
C PHE A 160 0.35 1.37 12.52
N GLY A 161 1.58 0.88 12.70
CA GLY A 161 1.84 -0.35 13.43
C GLY A 161 3.28 -0.46 13.92
N ILE A 162 3.46 -1.10 15.06
CA ILE A 162 4.76 -1.60 15.52
C ILE A 162 4.57 -3.08 15.78
N ARG A 163 5.43 -3.93 15.20
CA ARG A 163 5.31 -5.38 15.29
C ARG A 163 6.64 -6.00 15.66
N HIS A 164 6.63 -7.10 16.39
CA HIS A 164 7.82 -7.92 16.55
C HIS A 164 8.22 -8.48 15.17
N ARG A 165 9.47 -8.27 14.74
CA ARG A 165 9.88 -8.57 13.36
C ARG A 165 9.86 -10.06 13.01
N GLU A 166 10.07 -10.94 13.99
CA GLU A 166 10.10 -12.41 13.76
C GLU A 166 8.74 -13.10 13.96
N SER A 167 8.04 -12.85 15.08
CA SER A 167 6.70 -13.43 15.33
C SER A 167 5.57 -12.71 14.60
N GLY A 168 5.79 -11.48 14.13
CA GLY A 168 4.76 -10.64 13.52
C GLY A 168 3.74 -10.08 14.52
N THR A 169 3.87 -10.39 15.82
CA THR A 169 2.92 -9.98 16.86
C THR A 169 2.84 -8.45 16.95
N PRO A 170 1.63 -7.87 16.90
CA PRO A 170 1.45 -6.43 17.01
C PRO A 170 1.61 -5.93 18.44
N MET A 171 2.20 -4.74 18.56
CA MET A 171 2.07 -3.89 19.73
C MET A 171 0.66 -3.30 19.77
N GLY A 172 0.01 -3.32 20.93
CA GLY A 172 -1.32 -2.73 21.11
C GLY A 172 -1.37 -1.24 20.78
N VAL A 173 -2.53 -0.75 20.36
CA VAL A 173 -2.70 0.58 19.75
C VAL A 173 -2.24 1.71 20.68
N GLU A 174 -2.67 1.70 21.94
CA GLU A 174 -2.30 2.72 22.92
C GLU A 174 -0.78 2.74 23.16
N ARG A 175 -0.17 1.56 23.32
CA ARG A 175 1.29 1.44 23.50
C ARG A 175 2.04 1.88 22.24
N ARG A 176 1.53 1.57 21.05
CA ARG A 176 2.09 2.04 19.78
C ARG A 176 2.11 3.57 19.74
N LEU A 177 0.97 4.21 20.05
CA LEU A 177 0.85 5.67 20.06
C LEU A 177 1.83 6.31 21.06
N ASP A 178 1.89 5.79 22.28
CA ASP A 178 2.85 6.22 23.30
C ASP A 178 4.32 6.08 22.85
N ARG A 179 4.66 4.97 22.16
CA ARG A 179 6.01 4.83 21.56
C ARG A 179 6.24 5.83 20.43
N CYS A 180 5.26 6.07 19.58
CA CYS A 180 5.38 7.07 18.51
C CYS A 180 5.64 8.46 19.09
N GLU A 181 4.88 8.86 20.11
CA GLU A 181 5.10 10.14 20.82
C GLU A 181 6.48 10.19 21.50
N THR A 182 6.86 9.11 22.22
CA THR A 182 8.13 9.05 22.97
C THR A 182 9.35 9.24 22.07
N TYR A 183 9.34 8.65 20.87
CA TYR A 183 10.47 8.68 19.93
C TYR A 183 10.28 9.69 18.79
N GLY A 184 9.23 10.53 18.83
CA GLY A 184 8.96 11.51 17.78
C GLY A 184 8.69 10.88 16.40
N LEU A 185 8.05 9.72 16.36
CA LEU A 185 7.65 9.06 15.12
C LEU A 185 6.26 9.54 14.70
N ASP A 186 6.12 10.01 13.47
CA ASP A 186 4.81 10.40 12.94
C ASP A 186 3.89 9.20 12.84
N SER A 187 2.69 9.34 13.40
CA SER A 187 1.64 8.33 13.47
C SER A 187 0.52 8.68 12.50
N VAL A 188 -0.18 7.68 11.96
CA VAL A 188 -1.50 7.94 11.36
C VAL A 188 -2.46 8.54 12.38
N ASP A 189 -3.41 9.34 11.91
CA ASP A 189 -4.44 9.94 12.76
C ASP A 189 -5.22 8.85 13.51
N HIS A 190 -5.36 9.05 14.83
CA HIS A 190 -6.15 8.19 15.70
C HIS A 190 -7.40 8.96 16.16
N TYR A 191 -8.56 8.50 15.71
CA TYR A 191 -9.83 9.17 15.99
C TYR A 191 -10.42 8.79 17.34
N GLY A 192 -9.86 7.80 18.03
CA GLY A 192 -10.28 7.37 19.37
C GLY A 192 -10.53 5.87 19.47
N THR A 193 -10.82 5.43 20.69
CA THR A 193 -11.19 4.05 21.01
C THR A 193 -12.59 4.02 21.64
N TYR A 194 -13.46 3.18 21.10
CA TYR A 194 -14.90 3.19 21.40
C TYR A 194 -15.42 1.78 21.65
N THR A 195 -16.62 1.66 22.23
CA THR A 195 -17.34 0.37 22.22
C THR A 195 -17.71 0.00 20.78
N PRO A 196 -17.92 -1.29 20.44
CA PRO A 196 -18.27 -1.69 19.08
C PRO A 196 -19.46 -0.91 18.49
N ALA A 197 -20.51 -0.66 19.27
CA ALA A 197 -21.67 0.12 18.83
C ALA A 197 -21.30 1.58 18.52
N ALA A 198 -20.61 2.27 19.44
CA ALA A 198 -20.21 3.66 19.21
C ALA A 198 -19.16 3.80 18.09
N ALA A 199 -18.32 2.78 17.90
CA ALA A 199 -17.33 2.76 16.82
C ALA A 199 -17.96 2.79 15.43
N VAL A 200 -19.15 2.19 15.25
CA VAL A 200 -19.90 2.23 13.98
C VAL A 200 -20.30 3.66 13.65
N ASP A 201 -20.88 4.38 14.61
CA ASP A 201 -21.34 5.75 14.41
C ASP A 201 -20.17 6.69 14.12
N VAL A 202 -19.09 6.59 14.90
CA VAL A 202 -17.88 7.39 14.69
C VAL A 202 -17.22 7.05 13.35
N ALA A 203 -17.14 5.78 12.95
CA ALA A 203 -16.59 5.40 11.67
C ALA A 203 -17.41 5.96 10.50
N ARG A 204 -18.75 5.98 10.60
CA ARG A 204 -19.62 6.60 9.58
C ARG A 204 -19.37 8.09 9.45
N GLU A 205 -19.30 8.82 10.57
CA GLU A 205 -18.99 10.24 10.57
C GLU A 205 -17.61 10.52 9.93
N ARG A 206 -16.60 9.72 10.29
CA ARG A 206 -15.25 9.85 9.72
C ARG A 206 -15.22 9.54 8.23
N ILE A 207 -15.97 8.55 7.77
CA ILE A 207 -16.08 8.24 6.34
C ILE A 207 -16.67 9.42 5.56
N ASP A 208 -17.66 10.11 6.10
CA ASP A 208 -18.27 11.26 5.43
C ASP A 208 -17.29 12.43 5.31
N ASP A 209 -16.59 12.74 6.40
CA ASP A 209 -15.54 13.77 6.41
C ASP A 209 -14.37 13.43 5.48
N LEU A 210 -13.89 12.19 5.52
CA LEU A 210 -12.81 11.71 4.66
C LEU A 210 -13.22 11.72 3.19
N ASN A 211 -14.45 11.31 2.88
CA ASN A 211 -14.98 11.31 1.52
C ASN A 211 -15.05 12.74 0.94
N ALA A 212 -15.41 13.73 1.77
CA ALA A 212 -15.44 15.13 1.34
C ALA A 212 -14.05 15.74 1.10
N ARG A 213 -12.99 15.08 1.58
CA ARG A 213 -11.59 15.46 1.42
C ARG A 213 -10.82 14.50 0.50
N ASP A 214 -11.53 13.69 -0.27
CA ASP A 214 -11.01 12.67 -1.19
C ASP A 214 -10.04 11.66 -0.54
N ARG A 215 -10.20 11.39 0.76
CA ARG A 215 -9.34 10.45 1.50
C ARG A 215 -9.87 9.03 1.47
N GLU A 216 -8.97 8.07 1.67
CA GLU A 216 -9.29 6.66 1.42
C GLU A 216 -10.28 6.03 2.42
N GLY A 217 -10.14 6.27 3.72
CA GLY A 217 -11.11 5.77 4.70
C GLY A 217 -10.53 5.48 6.06
N VAL A 218 -11.02 4.43 6.71
CA VAL A 218 -10.66 4.08 8.09
C VAL A 218 -10.17 2.65 8.23
N VAL A 219 -9.29 2.45 9.22
CA VAL A 219 -8.94 1.15 9.76
C VAL A 219 -9.48 1.05 11.18
N LEU A 220 -10.29 0.02 11.44
CA LEU A 220 -10.78 -0.32 12.77
C LEU A 220 -9.91 -1.45 13.33
N LYS A 221 -9.44 -1.33 14.58
CA LYS A 221 -8.53 -2.29 15.22
C LYS A 221 -9.03 -2.68 16.60
N SER A 222 -8.79 -3.94 17.01
CA SER A 222 -8.81 -4.30 18.42
C SER A 222 -7.71 -3.55 19.16
N THR A 223 -7.89 -3.29 20.45
CA THR A 223 -6.90 -2.56 21.26
C THR A 223 -5.52 -3.24 21.30
N ASP A 224 -5.48 -4.57 21.17
CA ASP A 224 -4.24 -5.34 21.05
C ASP A 224 -3.66 -5.39 19.62
N GLY A 225 -4.34 -4.81 18.63
CA GLY A 225 -3.91 -4.68 17.25
C GLY A 225 -3.93 -5.99 16.44
N LYS A 226 -4.43 -7.09 17.01
CA LYS A 226 -4.45 -8.41 16.34
C LYS A 226 -5.56 -8.53 15.30
N THR A 227 -6.71 -7.92 15.58
CA THR A 227 -7.87 -7.95 14.69
C THR A 227 -8.04 -6.58 14.07
N ALA A 228 -8.27 -6.51 12.76
CA ALA A 228 -8.52 -5.26 12.07
C ALA A 228 -9.51 -5.41 10.91
N LEU A 229 -10.28 -4.36 10.64
CA LEU A 229 -11.12 -4.19 9.45
C LEU A 229 -10.72 -2.90 8.75
N LYS A 230 -10.85 -2.87 7.42
CA LYS A 230 -10.83 -1.63 6.65
C LYS A 230 -12.18 -1.33 6.02
N TYR A 231 -12.54 -0.06 5.97
CA TYR A 231 -13.72 0.46 5.28
C TYR A 231 -13.36 1.76 4.57
N THR A 232 -13.79 1.92 3.33
CA THR A 232 -13.29 2.99 2.44
C THR A 232 -14.41 3.86 1.92
N THR A 233 -14.04 5.09 1.54
CA THR A 233 -14.94 6.11 1.01
C THR A 233 -15.41 5.78 -0.40
N SER A 234 -16.47 6.44 -0.86
CA SER A 234 -16.90 6.32 -2.25
C SER A 234 -15.95 7.05 -3.20
N ALA A 235 -15.41 8.19 -2.76
CA ALA A 235 -14.40 8.96 -3.49
C ALA A 235 -13.23 8.07 -3.92
N ILE A 236 -12.67 7.26 -3.02
CA ILE A 236 -11.56 6.37 -3.39
C ILE A 236 -12.00 5.19 -4.27
N HIS A 237 -13.25 4.72 -4.17
CA HIS A 237 -13.74 3.70 -5.09
C HIS A 237 -13.82 4.23 -6.53
N ARG A 238 -14.20 5.49 -6.71
CA ARG A 238 -14.22 6.16 -8.01
C ARG A 238 -12.81 6.40 -8.52
N ALA A 239 -11.91 6.96 -7.71
CA ALA A 239 -10.52 7.16 -8.09
C ALA A 239 -9.81 5.84 -8.44
N ASP A 240 -10.05 4.77 -7.68
CA ASP A 240 -9.57 3.41 -8.00
C ASP A 240 -10.07 2.91 -9.36
N LEU A 241 -11.33 3.24 -9.72
CA LEU A 241 -11.91 2.87 -11.00
C LEU A 241 -11.34 3.73 -12.14
N GLU A 242 -11.18 5.04 -11.90
CA GLU A 242 -10.54 5.95 -12.84
C GLU A 242 -9.15 5.43 -13.23
N HIS A 243 -8.29 5.22 -12.24
CA HIS A 243 -6.96 4.66 -12.44
C HIS A 243 -6.98 3.29 -13.13
N ALA A 244 -7.87 2.38 -12.68
CA ALA A 244 -7.95 1.05 -13.28
C ALA A 244 -8.41 1.07 -14.75
N PHE A 245 -9.16 2.08 -15.17
CA PHE A 245 -9.66 2.24 -16.53
C PHE A 245 -8.85 3.23 -17.37
N GLU A 246 -7.89 3.96 -16.80
CA GLU A 246 -6.72 4.44 -17.56
C GLU A 246 -5.94 3.24 -18.10
N LEU A 247 -5.83 2.15 -17.33
CA LEU A 247 -5.05 0.97 -17.70
C LEU A 247 -5.91 -0.31 -17.76
N PRO A 248 -6.96 -0.36 -18.62
CA PRO A 248 -8.05 -1.33 -18.52
C PRO A 248 -7.61 -2.79 -18.74
N PHE A 249 -6.53 -3.02 -19.50
CA PHE A 249 -6.03 -4.36 -19.76
C PHE A 249 -4.98 -4.85 -18.76
N ASP A 250 -4.48 -3.95 -17.91
CA ASP A 250 -3.57 -4.28 -16.80
C ASP A 250 -4.36 -4.41 -15.48
N TYR A 251 -5.36 -3.55 -15.23
CA TYR A 251 -6.08 -3.50 -13.95
C TYR A 251 -7.61 -3.61 -14.04
N GLY A 252 -8.23 -3.12 -15.12
CA GLY A 252 -9.68 -2.91 -15.20
C GLY A 252 -10.53 -4.11 -14.75
N ARG A 253 -10.21 -5.32 -15.25
CA ARG A 253 -10.95 -6.56 -14.92
C ARG A 253 -10.92 -6.88 -13.43
N ASP A 254 -9.75 -6.78 -12.80
CA ASP A 254 -9.55 -7.19 -11.41
C ASP A 254 -10.16 -6.18 -10.42
N PHE A 255 -10.29 -4.92 -10.85
CA PHE A 255 -10.77 -3.84 -10.00
C PHE A 255 -12.29 -3.67 -10.07
N VAL A 256 -12.88 -3.71 -11.28
CA VAL A 256 -14.26 -3.25 -11.52
C VAL A 256 -15.30 -3.92 -10.63
N PHE A 257 -15.33 -5.26 -10.60
CA PHE A 257 -16.37 -5.98 -9.86
C PHE A 257 -16.31 -5.65 -8.37
N THR A 258 -15.11 -5.66 -7.80
CA THR A 258 -14.96 -5.44 -6.35
C THR A 258 -15.30 -4.02 -5.93
N ARG A 259 -15.06 -2.99 -6.76
CA ARG A 259 -15.41 -1.60 -6.46
C ARG A 259 -16.91 -1.35 -6.62
N VAL A 260 -17.52 -1.85 -7.69
CA VAL A 260 -18.97 -1.75 -7.90
C VAL A 260 -19.76 -2.42 -6.78
N ILE A 261 -19.31 -3.58 -6.30
CA ILE A 261 -19.96 -4.25 -5.16
C ILE A 261 -19.87 -3.39 -3.89
N ARG A 262 -18.73 -2.74 -3.61
CA ARG A 262 -18.60 -1.83 -2.44
C ARG A 262 -19.60 -0.68 -2.53
N GLU A 263 -19.69 -0.05 -3.68
CA GLU A 263 -20.60 1.06 -3.95
C GLU A 263 -22.07 0.66 -3.75
N ALA A 264 -22.46 -0.51 -4.23
CA ALA A 264 -23.81 -1.03 -4.07
C ALA A 264 -24.18 -1.28 -2.59
N PHE A 265 -23.30 -1.95 -1.83
CA PHE A 265 -23.53 -2.19 -0.41
C PHE A 265 -23.54 -0.90 0.40
N GLN A 266 -22.64 0.04 0.09
CA GLN A 266 -22.59 1.34 0.78
C GLN A 266 -23.85 2.17 0.51
N ALA A 267 -24.36 2.21 -0.73
CA ALA A 267 -25.60 2.91 -1.05
C ALA A 267 -26.81 2.35 -0.28
N VAL A 268 -26.89 1.01 -0.14
CA VAL A 268 -27.93 0.34 0.64
C VAL A 268 -27.76 0.62 2.13
N GLU A 269 -26.55 0.50 2.68
CA GLU A 269 -26.25 0.78 4.09
C GLU A 269 -26.68 2.21 4.48
N ARG A 270 -26.44 3.17 3.59
CA ARG A 270 -26.74 4.59 3.82
C ARG A 270 -28.21 4.96 3.55
N GLY A 271 -29.02 4.02 3.08
CA GLY A 271 -30.41 4.27 2.73
C GLY A 271 -30.56 5.36 1.66
N GLU A 272 -29.65 5.39 0.68
CA GLU A 272 -29.59 6.44 -0.33
C GLU A 272 -30.86 6.54 -1.16
N SER A 273 -31.23 7.76 -1.50
CA SER A 273 -32.41 8.02 -2.33
C SER A 273 -32.19 7.53 -3.77
N PRO A 274 -33.27 7.22 -4.54
CA PRO A 274 -33.14 6.90 -5.96
C PRO A 274 -32.49 8.01 -6.81
N ALA A 275 -32.50 9.26 -6.34
CA ALA A 275 -31.78 10.36 -7.01
C ALA A 275 -30.27 10.24 -6.77
N THR A 276 -29.86 10.08 -5.51
CA THR A 276 -28.46 9.88 -5.11
C THR A 276 -27.84 8.64 -5.76
N ILE A 277 -28.59 7.53 -5.83
CA ILE A 277 -28.16 6.31 -6.52
C ILE A 277 -27.92 6.58 -8.02
N ARG A 278 -28.73 7.43 -8.65
CA ARG A 278 -28.55 7.81 -10.06
C ARG A 278 -27.29 8.66 -10.27
N GLU A 279 -27.04 9.61 -9.38
CA GLU A 279 -25.81 10.42 -9.38
C GLU A 279 -24.58 9.52 -9.23
N ARG A 280 -24.56 8.64 -8.21
CA ARG A 280 -23.52 7.62 -8.02
C ARG A 280 -23.30 6.75 -9.26
N ALA A 281 -24.38 6.28 -9.89
CA ALA A 281 -24.28 5.48 -11.10
C ALA A 281 -23.68 6.26 -12.29
N GLN A 282 -24.01 7.55 -12.42
CA GLN A 282 -23.40 8.41 -13.43
C GLN A 282 -21.91 8.58 -13.16
N GLU A 283 -21.52 8.94 -11.93
CA GLU A 283 -20.11 9.14 -11.55
C GLU A 283 -19.28 7.86 -11.77
N LEU A 284 -19.80 6.69 -11.41
CA LEU A 284 -19.12 5.41 -11.68
C LEU A 284 -19.00 5.12 -13.18
N GLY A 285 -20.00 5.47 -13.97
CA GLY A 285 -19.95 5.34 -15.42
C GLY A 285 -18.91 6.26 -16.05
N GLU A 286 -18.80 7.49 -15.55
CA GLU A 286 -17.81 8.47 -15.98
C GLU A 286 -16.39 8.05 -15.59
N ALA A 287 -16.19 7.60 -14.34
CA ALA A 287 -14.95 7.05 -13.82
C ALA A 287 -14.41 5.86 -14.63
N ILE A 288 -15.30 5.09 -15.26
CA ILE A 288 -14.92 3.93 -16.08
C ILE A 288 -14.70 4.33 -17.54
N LEU A 289 -15.62 5.08 -18.14
CA LEU A 289 -15.64 5.29 -19.59
C LEU A 289 -14.70 6.41 -20.03
N GLN A 290 -14.62 7.51 -19.29
CA GLN A 290 -13.82 8.67 -19.73
C GLN A 290 -12.32 8.34 -19.76
N PRO A 291 -11.71 7.75 -18.71
CA PRO A 291 -10.28 7.46 -18.70
C PRO A 291 -9.87 6.40 -19.75
N ALA A 292 -10.75 5.41 -19.98
CA ALA A 292 -10.52 4.42 -21.03
C ALA A 292 -10.52 5.05 -22.43
N VAL A 293 -11.47 5.97 -22.71
CA VAL A 293 -11.51 6.69 -23.99
C VAL A 293 -10.28 7.57 -24.18
N GLU A 294 -9.82 8.24 -23.13
CA GLU A 294 -8.62 9.09 -23.18
C GLU A 294 -7.36 8.27 -23.46
N THR A 295 -7.22 7.13 -22.79
CA THR A 295 -6.12 6.18 -23.02
C THR A 295 -6.13 5.63 -24.44
N ILE A 296 -7.29 5.23 -24.97
CA ILE A 296 -7.41 4.76 -26.35
C ILE A 296 -6.92 5.84 -27.33
N ARG A 297 -7.32 7.09 -27.11
CA ARG A 297 -6.85 8.22 -27.93
C ARG A 297 -5.35 8.49 -27.76
N ALA A 298 -4.79 8.29 -26.57
CA ALA A 298 -3.35 8.42 -26.33
C ALA A 298 -2.56 7.35 -27.10
N VAL A 299 -3.02 6.09 -27.05
CA VAL A 299 -2.41 5.00 -27.84
C VAL A 299 -2.49 5.26 -29.34
N ASP A 300 -3.63 5.75 -29.85
CA ASP A 300 -3.82 6.10 -31.27
C ASP A 300 -2.84 7.20 -31.74
N ARG A 301 -2.51 8.16 -30.87
CA ARG A 301 -1.49 9.18 -31.14
C ARG A 301 -0.05 8.69 -30.98
N GLY A 302 0.16 7.51 -30.41
CA GLY A 302 1.48 6.97 -30.09
C GLY A 302 2.09 7.53 -28.79
N ASP A 303 1.28 8.14 -27.92
CA ASP A 303 1.70 8.62 -26.62
C ASP A 303 2.03 7.43 -25.68
N PRO A 304 2.99 7.57 -24.75
CA PRO A 304 3.20 6.57 -23.71
C PRO A 304 1.97 6.49 -22.81
N VAL A 305 1.56 5.27 -22.45
CA VAL A 305 0.45 5.00 -21.51
C VAL A 305 0.95 4.13 -20.37
N GLY A 306 0.57 4.47 -19.14
CA GLY A 306 1.07 3.82 -17.94
C GLY A 306 0.92 4.69 -16.70
N GLU A 307 1.57 4.28 -15.61
CA GLU A 307 1.55 5.02 -14.35
C GLU A 307 2.66 6.09 -14.34
N THR A 308 2.30 7.37 -14.29
CA THR A 308 3.27 8.46 -14.21
C THR A 308 3.57 8.82 -12.76
N HIS A 309 4.86 8.85 -12.42
CA HIS A 309 5.35 9.20 -11.09
C HIS A 309 6.42 10.28 -11.18
N THR A 310 6.48 11.13 -10.16
CA THR A 310 7.61 12.02 -9.91
C THR A 310 8.36 11.56 -8.68
N VAL A 311 9.70 11.61 -8.73
CA VAL A 311 10.57 11.25 -7.60
C VAL A 311 11.69 12.26 -7.45
N ARG A 312 12.06 12.52 -6.20
CA ARG A 312 13.16 13.42 -5.83
C ARG A 312 14.11 12.78 -4.85
N GLY A 313 15.40 12.98 -5.06
CA GLY A 313 16.43 12.51 -4.16
C GLY A 313 17.82 12.82 -4.67
N ASP A 314 18.85 12.38 -3.96
CA ASP A 314 20.20 12.51 -4.48
C ASP A 314 20.36 11.69 -5.79
N PRO A 315 21.26 12.10 -6.70
CA PRO A 315 21.39 11.47 -8.01
C PRO A 315 21.62 9.95 -7.98
N LYS A 316 22.30 9.44 -6.94
CA LYS A 316 22.56 8.00 -6.79
C LYS A 316 21.28 7.27 -6.41
N THR A 317 20.54 7.76 -5.43
CA THR A 317 19.25 7.16 -5.02
C THR A 317 18.27 7.05 -6.19
N ILE A 318 18.18 8.09 -7.02
CA ILE A 318 17.32 8.08 -8.20
C ILE A 318 17.83 7.09 -9.26
N ALA A 319 19.14 7.03 -9.50
CA ALA A 319 19.71 6.03 -10.41
C ALA A 319 19.46 4.59 -9.93
N ASP A 320 19.63 4.33 -8.64
CA ASP A 320 19.39 3.04 -8.00
C ASP A 320 17.91 2.64 -8.12
N LEU A 321 16.96 3.57 -7.94
CA LEU A 321 15.53 3.33 -8.12
C LEU A 321 15.17 2.96 -9.57
N LEU A 322 15.67 3.73 -10.55
CA LEU A 322 15.39 3.46 -11.96
C LEU A 322 16.00 2.13 -12.42
N SER A 323 17.18 1.76 -11.89
CA SER A 323 17.76 0.42 -12.12
C SER A 323 16.89 -0.65 -11.51
N TYR A 324 16.50 -0.49 -10.24
CA TYR A 324 15.64 -1.43 -9.52
C TYR A 324 14.35 -1.73 -10.29
N PHE A 325 13.68 -0.72 -10.86
CA PHE A 325 12.50 -0.95 -11.68
C PHE A 325 12.77 -1.69 -13.00
N ARG A 326 13.88 -1.37 -13.68
CA ARG A 326 14.26 -2.08 -14.91
C ARG A 326 14.64 -3.53 -14.65
N ASP A 327 15.29 -3.80 -13.52
CA ASP A 327 15.65 -5.15 -13.09
C ASP A 327 14.40 -6.00 -12.78
N GLN A 328 13.30 -5.34 -12.40
CA GLN A 328 11.96 -5.96 -12.28
C GLN A 328 11.24 -6.12 -13.62
N GLY A 329 11.89 -5.79 -14.74
CA GLY A 329 11.32 -5.91 -16.08
C GLY A 329 10.37 -4.76 -16.45
N LEU A 330 10.30 -3.68 -15.66
CA LEU A 330 9.45 -2.54 -15.99
C LEU A 330 10.08 -1.69 -17.09
N GLU A 331 9.29 -1.39 -18.12
CA GLU A 331 9.62 -0.42 -19.16
C GLU A 331 9.33 0.99 -18.63
N LEU A 332 10.34 1.87 -18.65
CA LEU A 332 10.23 3.23 -18.15
C LEU A 332 10.38 4.24 -19.29
N HIS A 333 9.42 5.14 -19.42
CA HIS A 333 9.51 6.33 -20.26
C HIS A 333 9.87 7.54 -19.40
N ILE A 334 11.04 8.17 -19.62
CA ILE A 334 11.43 9.36 -18.87
C ILE A 334 10.80 10.58 -19.55
N GLU A 335 9.86 11.23 -18.88
CA GLU A 335 9.19 12.44 -19.37
C GLU A 335 10.04 13.69 -19.09
N ARG A 336 10.62 13.77 -17.90
CA ARG A 336 11.42 14.90 -17.41
C ARG A 336 12.50 14.41 -16.47
N ASP A 337 13.69 14.98 -16.58
CA ASP A 337 14.85 14.65 -15.75
C ASP A 337 15.65 15.92 -15.50
N GLU A 338 15.56 16.42 -14.27
CA GLU A 338 16.08 17.73 -13.91
C GLU A 338 16.89 17.69 -12.61
N THR A 339 17.63 18.77 -12.40
CA THR A 339 18.39 19.01 -11.17
C THR A 339 17.79 20.19 -10.45
N ASP A 340 17.45 20.00 -9.18
CA ASP A 340 17.06 21.06 -8.25
C ASP A 340 18.09 21.10 -7.11
N GLY A 341 18.96 22.11 -7.12
CA GLY A 341 20.09 22.19 -6.20
C GLY A 341 21.02 20.99 -6.28
N ASN A 342 21.10 20.21 -5.19
CA ASN A 342 21.87 18.96 -5.12
C ASN A 342 21.01 17.70 -5.33
N GLN A 343 19.72 17.87 -5.58
CA GLN A 343 18.76 16.80 -5.81
C GLN A 343 18.47 16.65 -7.30
N ARG A 344 18.10 15.43 -7.68
CA ARG A 344 17.60 15.08 -9.00
C ARG A 344 16.11 14.83 -8.88
N VAL A 345 15.33 15.42 -9.79
CA VAL A 345 13.87 15.26 -9.89
C VAL A 345 13.56 14.60 -11.22
N VAL A 346 12.92 13.43 -11.19
CA VAL A 346 12.59 12.67 -12.40
C VAL A 346 11.11 12.39 -12.43
N THR A 347 10.46 12.75 -13.53
CA THR A 347 9.11 12.32 -13.87
C THR A 347 9.19 11.23 -14.93
N PHE A 348 8.59 10.09 -14.67
CA PHE A 348 8.64 8.93 -15.56
C PHE A 348 7.31 8.16 -15.55
N THR A 349 6.96 7.60 -16.70
CA THR A 349 5.85 6.67 -16.88
C THR A 349 6.36 5.23 -16.79
N LYS A 350 5.76 4.41 -15.93
CA LYS A 350 5.88 2.94 -16.01
C LYS A 350 4.91 2.45 -17.06
N VAL A 351 5.43 2.01 -18.21
CA VAL A 351 4.60 1.69 -19.37
C VAL A 351 3.71 0.47 -19.08
N ALA A 352 2.40 0.65 -19.24
CA ALA A 352 1.41 -0.42 -19.13
C ALA A 352 1.34 -1.20 -20.45
N GLN A 353 2.21 -2.19 -20.57
CA GLN A 353 2.42 -2.93 -21.83
C GLN A 353 1.14 -3.61 -22.32
N SER A 354 0.38 -4.25 -21.42
CA SER A 354 -0.84 -4.98 -21.80
C SER A 354 -1.87 -4.02 -22.38
N THR A 355 -2.04 -2.86 -21.74
CA THR A 355 -2.96 -1.80 -22.18
C THR A 355 -2.53 -1.21 -23.50
N ARG A 356 -1.27 -0.80 -23.62
CA ARG A 356 -0.71 -0.26 -24.87
C ARG A 356 -0.91 -1.23 -26.04
N ASP A 357 -0.50 -2.49 -25.86
CA ASP A 357 -0.39 -3.44 -26.97
C ASP A 357 -1.75 -3.98 -27.40
N LYS A 358 -2.65 -4.30 -26.45
CA LYS A 358 -4.01 -4.74 -26.79
C LYS A 358 -4.84 -3.61 -27.39
N THR A 359 -4.72 -2.39 -26.88
CA THR A 359 -5.42 -1.23 -27.45
C THR A 359 -4.98 -0.99 -28.89
N ARG A 360 -3.66 -1.02 -29.16
CA ARG A 360 -3.13 -0.91 -30.53
C ARG A 360 -3.66 -2.03 -31.43
N TYR A 361 -3.62 -3.28 -30.97
CA TYR A 361 -4.15 -4.42 -31.70
C TYR A 361 -5.62 -4.22 -32.11
N TYR A 362 -6.48 -3.74 -31.20
CA TYR A 362 -7.89 -3.48 -31.53
C TYR A 362 -8.08 -2.28 -32.46
N LEU A 363 -7.31 -1.20 -32.30
CA LEU A 363 -7.34 -0.05 -33.23
C LEU A 363 -6.92 -0.44 -34.65
N GLU A 364 -6.04 -1.43 -34.80
CA GLU A 364 -5.58 -1.97 -36.08
C GLU A 364 -6.51 -3.04 -36.68
N GLY A 365 -7.69 -3.26 -36.08
CA GLY A 365 -8.71 -4.20 -36.57
C GLY A 365 -8.61 -5.61 -36.00
N GLY A 366 -7.83 -5.79 -34.93
CA GLY A 366 -7.83 -7.02 -34.14
C GLY A 366 -9.21 -7.36 -33.57
N THR A 367 -9.46 -8.65 -33.37
CA THR A 367 -10.73 -9.16 -32.84
C THR A 367 -10.54 -9.83 -31.48
N ILE A 368 -11.60 -9.84 -30.68
CA ILE A 368 -11.71 -10.58 -29.41
C ILE A 368 -12.69 -11.74 -29.58
N ASP A 369 -12.41 -12.87 -28.92
CA ASP A 369 -13.32 -14.02 -28.80
C ASP A 369 -13.87 -14.01 -27.37
N GLU A 370 -15.18 -13.79 -27.22
CA GLU A 370 -15.87 -13.56 -25.94
C GLU A 370 -16.79 -14.71 -25.53
#